data_AF-A0AAN7LYH0-F1
#
_entry.id   AF-A0AAN7LYH0-F1
#
_cell.length_a   1.000
_cell.length_b   1.000
_cell.length_c   1.000
_cell.angle_alpha   90.00
_cell.angle_beta   90.00
_cell.angle_gamma   90.00
#
_symmetry.space_group_name_H-M   'P 1'
#
loop_
_entity.id
_entity.type
_entity.pdbx_description
1 polymer ?
#
loop_
_entity_poly.entity_id
_entity_poly.type
_entity_poly.pdbx_seq_one_letter_code
_entity_poly.pdbx_strand_id
1 'polypeptide(L)'
;MPAENIQYGLVVVGSIRYENGVIENLKTRIPKPPSLPIMGKALPIETTFNLPLPLPSWQPGSGFGSRSIDLGGLEVCRVSTFKRVWAAYEGGPGNLGATFFEPMAIPQGFFMLGGYCQPNNRPLNGWVLVAKDGAALAKPTDYTLVWSSESLKMKQDSHGHFWLPVPPDGYIAVGLVVTASPEKPSVDSIRCVRSDFTEPSQAETSIWVSPNNATESLKVSSSRPQSRGTRALGVAVGTYIAEVNSSVNPLRCLKNNSSSYTSYMPSRSQIDALIRTYSPLFYFHPKEKYLPSSVRWFFSNGALLYKKGNESNPVPIEPTGSNLPQDGSNDGLYWLDLPVTKVGKGKVKKGDLQSSEGYLHVKPMYGGTFTDIAIWLFYPFNGPSRAKLWVVNVPLGRIGEHVGDWEHVTLRVNNFDGGLYKVFFSQHSGGTWVDASELEYQACGGGESNRFVAYSSLNGHATYSKPGLVLQGSRKIGIRNDTAKSCLTVDVAASFSLVAIDYAAAGGSVAPPPWLNYMRKWGPKITYNIAEKVEKVGNVLPRKLKSAFHGLVKSLPSELFGEEGPTGPKVKTNWSGDEASC
;
A
#
# COMPACT_ATOMS: atom_id res chain seq x y z
N MET A 1 36.33 -33.04 12.50
CA MET A 1 35.48 -34.25 12.43
C MET A 1 34.28 -34.05 13.35
N PRO A 2 33.07 -34.49 12.97
CA PRO A 2 32.11 -33.61 12.32
C PRO A 2 30.98 -33.11 13.24
N ALA A 3 30.35 -32.01 12.81
CA ALA A 3 29.11 -31.48 13.36
C ALA A 3 27.91 -32.29 12.85
N GLU A 4 27.10 -32.81 13.77
CA GLU A 4 25.84 -33.50 13.48
C GLU A 4 24.70 -32.51 13.28
N ASN A 5 23.96 -32.74 12.19
CA ASN A 5 22.70 -32.08 11.84
C ASN A 5 21.59 -32.43 12.85
N ILE A 6 20.96 -31.44 13.47
CA ILE A 6 19.69 -31.62 14.18
C ILE A 6 18.58 -30.96 13.37
N GLN A 7 17.76 -31.83 12.78
CA GLN A 7 16.53 -31.52 12.05
C GLN A 7 15.40 -31.28 13.06
N TYR A 8 14.89 -30.04 13.17
CA TYR A 8 13.78 -29.73 14.07
C TYR A 8 12.44 -30.15 13.44
N GLY A 9 11.87 -31.25 13.96
CA GLY A 9 10.52 -31.70 13.68
C GLY A 9 9.43 -30.78 14.26
N LEU A 10 8.34 -30.64 13.51
CA LEU A 10 7.15 -29.87 13.84
C LEU A 10 6.32 -30.64 14.90
N VAL A 11 6.13 -30.07 16.10
CA VAL A 11 5.14 -30.58 17.07
C VAL A 11 3.92 -29.67 17.06
N VAL A 12 2.80 -30.18 16.55
CA VAL A 12 1.48 -29.54 16.59
C VAL A 12 0.65 -30.25 17.66
N VAL A 13 0.28 -29.55 18.72
CA VAL A 13 -0.67 -30.06 19.73
C VAL A 13 -2.06 -29.58 19.33
N GLY A 14 -2.91 -30.51 18.87
CA GLY A 14 -4.32 -30.28 18.59
C GLY A 14 -5.18 -30.40 19.85
N SER A 15 -6.23 -29.59 19.93
CA SER A 15 -7.28 -29.63 20.95
C SER A 15 -8.24 -30.81 20.71
N ILE A 16 -8.54 -31.58 21.76
CA ILE A 16 -9.50 -32.69 21.77
C ILE A 16 -10.88 -32.16 22.21
N ARG A 17 -11.94 -32.46 21.46
CA ARG A 17 -13.33 -32.40 21.96
C ARG A 17 -13.78 -33.83 22.29
N TYR A 18 -14.40 -34.00 23.45
CA TYR A 18 -15.02 -35.25 23.89
C TYR A 18 -16.52 -35.17 23.68
N GLU A 19 -17.08 -36.05 22.85
CA GLU A 19 -18.50 -36.42 22.87
C GLU A 19 -18.66 -37.84 22.29
N ASN A 20 -19.25 -38.74 23.08
CA ASN A 20 -19.79 -40.05 22.70
C ASN A 20 -18.87 -41.07 21.97
N GLY A 21 -17.77 -41.47 22.62
CA GLY A 21 -17.34 -42.88 22.66
C GLY A 21 -16.84 -43.56 21.37
N VAL A 22 -16.65 -42.85 20.25
CA VAL A 22 -16.08 -43.43 19.01
C VAL A 22 -14.98 -42.54 18.47
N ILE A 23 -13.77 -43.09 18.32
CA ILE A 23 -12.62 -42.41 17.71
C ILE A 23 -12.73 -42.58 16.19
N GLU A 24 -13.30 -41.60 15.50
CA GLU A 24 -13.15 -41.49 14.04
C GLU A 24 -11.88 -40.70 13.70
N ASN A 25 -10.97 -41.34 12.95
CA ASN A 25 -9.77 -40.72 12.41
C ASN A 25 -10.14 -39.70 11.30
N LEU A 26 -10.44 -38.46 11.70
CA LEU A 26 -10.47 -37.32 10.79
C LEU A 26 -9.05 -37.02 10.30
N LYS A 27 -8.68 -37.61 9.15
CA LYS A 27 -7.52 -37.19 8.35
C LYS A 27 -7.70 -35.73 7.94
N THR A 28 -7.24 -34.82 8.79
CA THR A 28 -7.08 -33.41 8.44
C THR A 28 -5.96 -33.32 7.40
N ARG A 29 -6.33 -33.00 6.16
CA ARG A 29 -5.38 -32.66 5.09
C ARG A 29 -4.64 -31.39 5.51
N ILE A 30 -3.40 -31.55 5.96
CA ILE A 30 -2.42 -30.47 6.02
C ILE A 30 -2.29 -29.92 4.59
N PRO A 31 -2.46 -28.62 4.32
CA PRO A 31 -2.01 -28.06 3.06
C PRO A 31 -0.49 -28.25 3.01
N LYS A 32 -0.04 -29.13 2.11
CA LYS A 32 1.37 -29.27 1.75
C LYS A 32 1.91 -27.85 1.46
N PRO A 33 3.15 -27.49 1.85
CA PRO A 33 3.83 -26.38 1.19
C PRO A 33 3.70 -26.60 -0.32
N PRO A 34 3.48 -25.56 -1.14
CA PRO A 34 3.29 -25.76 -2.58
C PRO A 34 4.42 -26.66 -3.07
N SER A 35 4.05 -27.87 -3.45
CA SER A 35 4.95 -28.76 -4.14
C SER A 35 5.45 -28.00 -5.34
N LEU A 36 6.76 -28.10 -5.63
CA LEU A 36 7.32 -27.79 -6.94
C LEU A 36 6.26 -28.11 -8.01
N PRO A 37 5.92 -27.16 -8.90
CA PRO A 37 4.93 -27.44 -9.92
C PRO A 37 5.32 -28.76 -10.59
N ILE A 38 4.40 -29.71 -10.52
CA ILE A 38 4.41 -30.91 -11.34
C ILE A 38 4.66 -30.41 -12.77
N MET A 39 5.65 -30.96 -13.47
CA MET A 39 5.88 -30.64 -14.88
C MET A 39 4.53 -30.67 -15.60
N GLY A 40 4.05 -29.50 -16.07
CA GLY A 40 2.77 -29.36 -16.76
C GLY A 40 1.74 -28.40 -16.16
N LYS A 41 1.95 -27.76 -15.01
CA LYS A 41 1.05 -26.69 -14.54
C LYS A 41 1.55 -25.30 -14.99
N ALA A 42 0.76 -24.63 -15.82
CA ALA A 42 1.00 -23.24 -16.26
C ALA A 42 1.30 -22.32 -15.07
N LEU A 43 2.34 -21.49 -15.19
CA LEU A 43 2.65 -20.50 -14.17
C LEU A 43 1.63 -19.36 -14.23
N PRO A 44 1.28 -18.72 -13.08
CA PRO A 44 0.34 -17.60 -13.06
C PRO A 44 0.66 -16.52 -14.11
N ILE A 45 1.94 -16.24 -14.33
CA ILE A 45 2.47 -15.28 -15.31
C ILE A 45 2.00 -15.49 -16.75
N GLU A 46 1.59 -16.71 -17.11
CA GLU A 46 1.11 -17.06 -18.45
C GLU A 46 -0.34 -16.59 -18.68
N THR A 47 -1.00 -16.09 -17.64
CA THR A 47 -2.33 -15.49 -17.71
C THR A 47 -2.25 -13.97 -17.54
N THR A 48 -3.17 -13.22 -18.15
CA THR A 48 -3.26 -11.76 -18.00
C THR A 48 -4.35 -11.41 -17.00
N PHE A 49 -4.04 -10.53 -16.05
CA PHE A 49 -5.04 -10.00 -15.13
C PHE A 49 -5.99 -9.04 -15.86
N ASN A 50 -7.29 -9.20 -15.61
CA ASN A 50 -8.29 -8.20 -15.93
C ASN A 50 -9.07 -7.89 -14.66
N LEU A 51 -9.49 -6.63 -14.53
CA LEU A 51 -10.47 -6.26 -13.52
C LEU A 51 -11.76 -7.08 -13.73
N PRO A 52 -12.52 -7.38 -12.65
CA PRO A 52 -13.76 -8.15 -12.77
C PRO A 52 -14.74 -7.55 -13.81
N LEU A 53 -14.85 -6.23 -13.86
CA LEU A 53 -15.62 -5.51 -14.87
C LEU A 53 -14.71 -4.62 -15.73
N PRO A 54 -15.05 -4.41 -17.01
CA PRO A 54 -14.36 -3.44 -17.85
C PRO A 54 -14.46 -2.03 -17.25
N LEU A 55 -13.49 -1.18 -17.58
CA LEU A 55 -13.51 0.22 -17.15
C LEU A 55 -14.74 0.93 -17.71
N PRO A 56 -15.45 1.75 -16.91
CA PRO A 56 -16.52 2.58 -17.43
C PRO A 56 -15.94 3.65 -18.36
N SER A 57 -16.80 4.18 -19.23
CA SER A 57 -16.45 5.40 -19.98
C SER A 57 -16.49 6.58 -19.03
N TRP A 58 -15.34 7.24 -18.86
CA TRP A 58 -15.24 8.44 -18.04
C TRP A 58 -15.94 9.60 -18.74
N GLN A 59 -16.65 10.42 -17.97
CA GLN A 59 -17.18 11.68 -18.47
C GLN A 59 -16.03 12.53 -19.04
N PRO A 60 -16.25 13.32 -20.11
CA PRO A 60 -15.23 14.22 -20.64
C PRO A 60 -14.70 15.17 -19.55
N GLY A 61 -13.39 15.40 -19.56
CA GLY A 61 -12.68 16.28 -18.64
C GLY A 61 -11.57 17.04 -19.35
N SER A 62 -10.57 17.52 -18.60
CA SER A 62 -9.44 18.28 -19.16
C SER A 62 -8.39 17.43 -19.86
N GLY A 63 -8.23 16.16 -19.47
CA GLY A 63 -7.21 15.26 -20.05
C GLY A 63 -7.18 13.86 -19.45
N PHE A 64 -7.75 13.64 -18.26
CA PHE A 64 -7.87 12.31 -17.65
C PHE A 64 -8.52 11.30 -18.60
N GLY A 65 -7.91 10.13 -18.75
CA GLY A 65 -8.44 9.05 -19.59
C GLY A 65 -8.13 9.19 -21.09
N SER A 66 -7.30 10.15 -21.50
CA SER A 66 -6.97 10.43 -22.91
C SER A 66 -5.97 9.47 -23.56
N ARG A 67 -5.48 8.45 -22.83
CA ARG A 67 -4.50 7.43 -23.24
C ARG A 67 -3.07 7.92 -23.49
N SER A 68 -2.87 9.22 -23.65
CA SER A 68 -1.58 9.87 -23.88
C SER A 68 -1.43 11.09 -22.97
N ILE A 69 -0.21 11.36 -22.49
CA ILE A 69 0.10 12.49 -21.62
C ILE A 69 1.30 13.23 -22.22
N ASP A 70 1.18 14.54 -22.39
CA ASP A 70 2.30 15.39 -22.76
C ASP A 70 3.08 15.85 -21.52
N LEU A 71 4.35 15.47 -21.45
CA LEU A 71 5.28 15.84 -20.38
C LEU A 71 5.99 17.17 -20.63
N GLY A 72 5.49 18.01 -21.55
CA GLY A 72 6.08 19.31 -21.91
C GLY A 72 6.91 19.25 -23.19
N GLY A 73 6.40 18.55 -24.21
CA GLY A 73 7.04 18.28 -25.50
C GLY A 73 7.39 16.81 -25.71
N LEU A 74 7.40 16.01 -24.65
CA LEU A 74 7.61 14.55 -24.70
C LEU A 74 6.26 13.85 -24.47
N GLU A 75 5.66 13.35 -25.54
CA GLU A 75 4.38 12.66 -25.48
C GLU A 75 4.60 11.21 -25.02
N VAL A 76 3.91 10.77 -23.97
CA VAL A 76 4.01 9.39 -23.45
C VAL A 76 2.66 8.69 -23.47
N CYS A 77 2.68 7.40 -23.77
CA CYS A 77 1.50 6.54 -23.64
C CYS A 77 1.85 5.24 -22.94
N ARG A 78 0.84 4.64 -22.30
CA ARG A 78 0.98 3.41 -21.53
C ARG A 78 0.71 2.20 -22.41
N VAL A 79 1.64 1.25 -22.43
CA VAL A 79 1.49 -0.06 -23.08
C VAL A 79 1.44 -1.14 -22.01
N SER A 80 0.43 -2.01 -22.08
CA SER A 80 0.24 -3.15 -21.17
C SER A 80 0.22 -4.50 -21.89
N THR A 81 0.56 -4.50 -23.18
CA THR A 81 0.72 -5.70 -24.02
C THR A 81 2.20 -6.01 -24.20
N PHE A 82 2.57 -7.28 -24.10
CA PHE A 82 3.95 -7.68 -23.93
C PHE A 82 4.32 -8.91 -24.75
N LYS A 83 5.55 -8.94 -25.23
CA LYS A 83 6.22 -10.13 -25.77
C LYS A 83 7.19 -10.65 -24.73
N ARG A 84 7.09 -11.94 -24.37
CA ARG A 84 8.10 -12.60 -23.53
C ARG A 84 9.43 -12.66 -24.27
N VAL A 85 10.51 -12.25 -23.61
CA VAL A 85 11.87 -12.34 -24.14
C VAL A 85 12.66 -13.42 -23.41
N TRP A 86 12.66 -13.39 -22.08
CA TRP A 86 13.41 -14.34 -21.27
C TRP A 86 12.68 -14.63 -19.96
N ALA A 87 12.77 -15.87 -19.47
CA ALA A 87 12.23 -16.29 -18.18
C ALA A 87 13.25 -17.10 -17.39
N ALA A 88 13.41 -16.75 -16.12
CA ALA A 88 13.98 -17.62 -15.10
C ALA A 88 12.84 -18.33 -14.37
N TYR A 89 13.02 -19.61 -14.02
CA TYR A 89 12.03 -20.43 -13.30
C TYR A 89 12.47 -20.77 -11.87
N GLU A 90 13.55 -20.14 -11.40
CA GLU A 90 14.10 -20.24 -10.06
C GLU A 90 14.51 -18.85 -9.56
N GLY A 91 14.66 -18.70 -8.24
CA GLY A 91 14.91 -17.42 -7.59
C GLY A 91 13.63 -16.59 -7.37
N GLY A 92 13.77 -15.49 -6.63
CA GLY A 92 12.67 -14.57 -6.33
C GLY A 92 11.54 -15.15 -5.43
N PRO A 93 10.40 -14.43 -5.32
CA PRO A 93 9.27 -14.82 -4.48
C PRO A 93 8.71 -16.21 -4.82
N GLY A 94 8.60 -17.07 -3.81
CA GLY A 94 8.11 -18.44 -3.98
C GLY A 94 9.04 -19.37 -4.77
N ASN A 95 10.26 -18.92 -5.10
CA ASN A 95 11.21 -19.63 -5.97
C ASN A 95 10.59 -20.02 -7.33
N LEU A 96 9.70 -19.17 -7.86
CA LEU A 96 9.06 -19.38 -9.17
C LEU A 96 9.78 -18.62 -10.29
N GLY A 97 10.80 -17.84 -9.96
CA GLY A 97 11.55 -17.01 -10.90
C GLY A 97 10.78 -15.77 -11.36
N ALA A 98 11.21 -15.18 -12.46
CA ALA A 98 10.65 -13.97 -13.04
C ALA A 98 10.74 -14.01 -14.56
N THR A 99 9.84 -13.27 -15.22
CA THR A 99 9.79 -13.17 -16.67
C THR A 99 10.03 -11.72 -17.10
N PHE A 100 10.81 -11.56 -18.15
CA PHE A 100 11.23 -10.30 -18.77
C PHE A 100 10.58 -10.17 -20.14
N PHE A 101 10.07 -8.98 -20.40
CA PHE A 101 9.20 -8.69 -21.52
C PHE A 101 9.62 -7.41 -22.23
N GLU A 102 9.36 -7.38 -23.53
CA GLU A 102 9.34 -6.15 -24.31
C GLU A 102 7.89 -5.70 -24.55
N PRO A 103 7.60 -4.39 -24.55
CA PRO A 103 6.30 -3.90 -24.99
C PRO A 103 6.01 -4.32 -26.44
N MET A 104 4.79 -4.78 -26.67
CA MET A 104 4.25 -5.12 -27.98
C MET A 104 3.15 -4.14 -28.36
N ALA A 105 2.86 -4.00 -29.66
CA ALA A 105 1.82 -3.11 -30.19
C ALA A 105 2.05 -1.63 -29.82
N ILE A 106 3.31 -1.20 -29.88
CA ILE A 106 3.71 0.20 -29.67
C ILE A 106 3.00 1.07 -30.73
N PRO A 107 2.28 2.13 -30.32
CA PRO A 107 1.59 3.01 -31.26
C PRO A 107 2.55 3.67 -32.26
N GLN A 108 2.05 3.97 -33.46
CA GLN A 108 2.88 4.54 -34.52
C GLN A 108 3.57 5.84 -34.07
N GLY A 109 4.89 5.90 -34.28
CA GLY A 109 5.73 7.04 -33.90
C GLY A 109 6.19 7.05 -32.45
N PHE A 110 5.70 6.13 -31.61
CA PHE A 110 6.22 5.93 -30.25
C PHE A 110 7.37 4.91 -30.27
N PHE A 111 8.24 5.03 -29.28
CA PHE A 111 9.42 4.21 -29.12
C PHE A 111 9.51 3.64 -27.70
N MET A 112 10.09 2.45 -27.58
CA MET A 112 10.36 1.80 -26.30
C MET A 112 11.39 2.59 -25.48
N LEU A 113 11.11 2.72 -24.19
CA LEU A 113 12.02 3.33 -23.20
C LEU A 113 12.66 2.31 -22.24
N GLY A 114 12.17 1.07 -22.23
CA GLY A 114 12.69 -0.04 -21.43
C GLY A 114 11.75 -1.23 -21.43
N GLY A 115 12.27 -2.40 -21.02
CA GLY A 115 11.48 -3.61 -20.83
C GLY A 115 10.64 -3.61 -19.54
N TYR A 116 9.74 -4.59 -19.43
CA TYR A 116 8.97 -4.89 -18.23
C TYR A 116 9.44 -6.21 -17.60
N CYS A 117 9.34 -6.32 -16.27
CA CYS A 117 9.64 -7.55 -15.55
C CYS A 117 8.67 -7.71 -14.37
N GLN A 118 8.31 -8.96 -14.06
CA GLN A 118 7.58 -9.29 -12.85
C GLN A 118 7.88 -10.73 -12.38
N PRO A 119 7.61 -11.04 -11.10
CA PRO A 119 7.76 -12.41 -10.60
C PRO A 119 6.71 -13.34 -11.22
N ASN A 120 7.05 -14.62 -11.37
CA ASN A 120 6.18 -15.58 -12.04
C ASN A 120 4.99 -16.06 -11.18
N ASN A 121 4.93 -15.63 -9.91
CA ASN A 121 3.95 -16.09 -8.93
C ASN A 121 2.58 -15.40 -9.03
N ARG A 122 2.39 -14.52 -10.01
CA ARG A 122 1.14 -13.77 -10.23
C ARG A 122 0.82 -13.57 -11.71
N PRO A 123 -0.46 -13.36 -12.08
CA PRO A 123 -0.86 -13.03 -13.44
C PRO A 123 -0.17 -11.75 -13.96
N LEU A 124 0.02 -11.68 -15.27
CA LEU A 124 0.57 -10.51 -15.94
C LEU A 124 -0.35 -9.30 -15.73
N ASN A 125 0.17 -8.31 -15.00
CA ASN A 125 -0.51 -7.05 -14.69
C ASN A 125 0.45 -5.86 -14.84
N GLY A 126 1.20 -5.88 -15.94
CA GLY A 126 2.29 -4.95 -16.20
C GLY A 126 1.92 -3.74 -17.04
N TRP A 127 2.82 -2.76 -17.03
CA TRP A 127 2.77 -1.64 -17.95
C TRP A 127 4.15 -1.01 -18.10
N VAL A 128 4.40 -0.39 -19.25
CA VAL A 128 5.53 0.51 -19.47
C VAL A 128 5.07 1.76 -20.20
N LEU A 129 5.80 2.86 -20.05
CA LEU A 129 5.66 4.01 -20.92
C LEU A 129 6.51 3.83 -22.17
N VAL A 130 5.89 4.13 -23.30
CA VAL A 130 6.57 4.40 -24.56
C VAL A 130 6.42 5.89 -24.84
N ALA A 131 7.37 6.46 -25.57
CA ALA A 131 7.40 7.90 -25.81
C ALA A 131 7.54 8.23 -27.29
N LYS A 132 6.95 9.35 -27.68
CA LYS A 132 7.05 9.95 -29.01
C LYS A 132 7.56 11.36 -28.85
N ASP A 133 8.39 11.77 -29.79
CA ASP A 133 9.03 13.07 -29.72
C ASP A 133 9.49 13.58 -31.09
N GLY A 134 9.57 14.90 -31.24
CA GLY A 134 10.25 15.58 -32.32
C GLY A 134 11.77 15.78 -32.10
N ALA A 135 12.29 15.82 -30.85
CA ALA A 135 13.72 16.08 -30.58
C ALA A 135 14.33 15.54 -29.25
N ALA A 136 13.55 15.28 -28.20
CA ALA A 136 14.07 14.82 -26.88
C ALA A 136 14.25 13.29 -26.75
N LEU A 137 14.12 12.53 -27.84
CA LEU A 137 14.51 11.13 -27.93
C LEU A 137 15.69 10.94 -28.89
N ALA A 138 16.65 10.10 -28.52
CA ALA A 138 17.77 9.71 -29.39
C ALA A 138 18.01 8.19 -29.34
N LYS A 139 18.56 7.65 -30.42
CA LYS A 139 19.07 6.26 -30.41
C LYS A 139 20.31 6.20 -29.51
N PRO A 140 20.53 5.10 -28.77
CA PRO A 140 21.83 4.87 -28.15
C PRO A 140 22.92 4.73 -29.22
N THR A 141 24.17 5.01 -28.85
CA THR A 141 25.33 4.85 -29.74
C THR A 141 25.89 3.44 -29.72
N ASP A 142 25.72 2.72 -28.62
CA ASP A 142 26.10 1.31 -28.43
C ASP A 142 25.36 0.74 -27.19
N TYR A 143 25.69 -0.48 -26.79
CA TYR A 143 25.25 -1.12 -25.56
C TYR A 143 26.42 -1.69 -24.77
N THR A 144 26.33 -1.60 -23.45
CA THR A 144 27.21 -2.29 -22.50
C THR A 144 26.47 -3.50 -21.93
N LEU A 145 27.08 -4.69 -22.00
CA LEU A 145 26.56 -5.88 -21.31
C LEU A 145 26.74 -5.68 -19.80
N VAL A 146 25.64 -5.65 -19.04
CA VAL A 146 25.69 -5.47 -17.58
C VAL A 146 25.66 -6.79 -16.84
N TRP A 147 25.00 -7.82 -17.39
CA TRP A 147 24.87 -9.12 -16.76
C TRP A 147 24.40 -10.18 -17.77
N SER A 148 24.79 -11.45 -17.55
CA SER A 148 24.23 -12.60 -18.29
C SER A 148 23.95 -13.78 -17.37
N SER A 149 22.96 -14.60 -17.74
CA SER A 149 22.64 -15.83 -17.01
C SER A 149 23.41 -17.06 -17.48
N GLU A 150 24.44 -16.91 -18.31
CA GLU A 150 25.23 -18.01 -18.90
C GLU A 150 25.94 -18.86 -17.84
N SER A 151 26.48 -18.22 -16.81
CA SER A 151 27.14 -18.92 -15.70
C SER A 151 26.16 -19.58 -14.73
N LEU A 152 24.85 -19.30 -14.85
CA LEU A 152 23.84 -19.83 -13.94
C LEU A 152 23.35 -21.20 -14.38
N LYS A 153 23.56 -22.19 -13.51
CA LYS A 153 22.95 -23.52 -13.61
C LYS A 153 21.57 -23.52 -12.95
N MET A 154 20.57 -22.92 -13.62
CA MET A 154 19.18 -22.87 -13.16
C MET A 154 18.20 -23.20 -14.29
N LYS A 155 16.96 -23.57 -13.95
CA LYS A 155 15.87 -23.64 -14.93
C LYS A 155 15.55 -22.24 -15.44
N GLN A 156 15.66 -22.07 -16.75
CA GLN A 156 15.37 -20.85 -17.49
C GLN A 156 14.96 -21.23 -18.92
N ASP A 157 14.59 -20.24 -19.72
CA ASP A 157 14.46 -20.39 -21.18
C ASP A 157 15.85 -20.65 -21.81
N SER A 158 16.35 -19.74 -22.65
CA SER A 158 17.77 -19.65 -23.00
C SER A 158 18.53 -18.83 -21.96
N HIS A 159 19.74 -18.41 -22.29
CA HIS A 159 20.47 -17.43 -21.50
C HIS A 159 19.93 -16.02 -21.77
N GLY A 160 19.70 -15.27 -20.70
CA GLY A 160 19.28 -13.88 -20.75
C GLY A 160 20.48 -12.96 -20.64
N HIS A 161 20.55 -11.96 -21.49
CA HIS A 161 21.62 -10.96 -21.54
C HIS A 161 21.03 -9.58 -21.33
N PHE A 162 21.56 -8.84 -20.36
CA PHE A 162 21.06 -7.53 -19.94
C PHE A 162 21.98 -6.45 -20.50
N TRP A 163 21.42 -5.53 -21.26
CA TRP A 163 22.16 -4.50 -21.98
C TRP A 163 21.75 -3.12 -21.49
N LEU A 164 22.74 -2.35 -21.04
CA LEU A 164 22.59 -0.93 -20.74
C LEU A 164 22.87 -0.11 -22.01
N PRO A 165 21.90 0.68 -22.50
CA PRO A 165 22.14 1.56 -23.63
C PRO A 165 23.19 2.61 -23.27
N VAL A 166 24.15 2.85 -24.17
CA VAL A 166 25.10 3.96 -24.08
C VAL A 166 24.44 5.18 -24.71
N PRO A 167 23.99 6.18 -23.92
CA PRO A 167 23.31 7.33 -24.48
C PRO A 167 24.30 8.28 -25.18
N PRO A 168 23.88 8.99 -26.24
CA PRO A 168 24.64 10.11 -26.77
C PRO A 168 24.70 11.28 -25.78
N ASP A 169 25.62 12.21 -25.99
CA ASP A 169 25.80 13.40 -25.15
C ASP A 169 24.50 14.19 -24.97
N GLY A 170 24.17 14.52 -23.72
CA GLY A 170 22.93 15.23 -23.37
C GLY A 170 21.69 14.34 -23.23
N TYR A 171 21.83 13.02 -23.41
CA TYR A 171 20.75 12.04 -23.21
C TYR A 171 21.09 11.05 -22.10
N ILE A 172 20.07 10.38 -21.56
CA ILE A 172 20.18 9.40 -20.49
C ILE A 172 19.32 8.17 -20.81
N ALA A 173 19.83 6.98 -20.47
CA ALA A 173 19.05 5.75 -20.50
C ALA A 173 18.08 5.68 -19.30
N VAL A 174 16.80 5.39 -19.57
CA VAL A 174 15.77 5.25 -18.54
C VAL A 174 15.27 3.81 -18.37
N GLY A 175 15.85 2.86 -19.11
CA GLY A 175 15.55 1.44 -19.05
C GLY A 175 16.63 0.58 -19.70
N LEU A 176 16.52 -0.74 -19.49
CA LEU A 176 17.42 -1.76 -20.06
C LEU A 176 16.74 -2.49 -21.22
N VAL A 177 17.56 -3.12 -22.05
CA VAL A 177 17.14 -4.10 -23.05
C VAL A 177 17.61 -5.49 -22.59
N VAL A 178 16.76 -6.50 -22.76
CA VAL A 178 17.12 -7.90 -22.50
C VAL A 178 17.04 -8.65 -23.81
N THR A 179 18.00 -9.55 -24.06
CA THR A 179 17.97 -10.46 -25.21
C THR A 179 18.07 -11.91 -24.75
N ALA A 180 17.58 -12.81 -25.60
CA ALA A 180 17.66 -14.27 -25.41
C ALA A 180 18.87 -14.90 -26.12
N SER A 181 19.72 -14.06 -26.73
CA SER A 181 20.96 -14.39 -27.44
C SER A 181 22.07 -13.43 -27.00
N PRO A 182 23.35 -13.83 -27.09
CA PRO A 182 24.48 -12.99 -26.71
C PRO A 182 24.76 -11.83 -27.69
N GLU A 183 23.98 -11.72 -28.77
CA GLU A 183 24.13 -10.65 -29.74
C GLU A 183 23.66 -9.32 -29.17
N LYS A 184 24.42 -8.26 -29.45
CA LYS A 184 24.01 -6.90 -29.08
C LYS A 184 22.67 -6.56 -29.74
N PRO A 185 21.73 -5.93 -29.00
CA PRO A 185 20.49 -5.46 -29.60
C PRO A 185 20.75 -4.32 -30.60
N SER A 186 19.81 -4.12 -31.52
CA SER A 186 19.87 -2.99 -32.45
C SER A 186 19.79 -1.65 -31.71
N VAL A 187 20.52 -0.64 -32.18
CA VAL A 187 20.37 0.74 -31.69
C VAL A 187 18.99 1.33 -31.98
N ASP A 188 18.20 0.68 -32.83
CA ASP A 188 16.81 1.06 -33.07
C ASP A 188 15.83 0.54 -32.00
N SER A 189 16.22 -0.45 -31.20
CA SER A 189 15.32 -1.15 -30.26
C SER A 189 14.77 -0.24 -29.16
N ILE A 190 15.54 0.75 -28.69
CA ILE A 190 15.19 1.62 -27.56
C ILE A 190 15.54 3.08 -27.87
N ARG A 191 14.99 4.02 -27.10
CA ARG A 191 15.43 5.42 -27.11
C ARG A 191 15.95 5.85 -25.75
N CYS A 192 17.03 6.63 -25.77
CA CYS A 192 17.50 7.44 -24.66
C CYS A 192 16.73 8.76 -24.64
N VAL A 193 16.61 9.37 -23.46
CA VAL A 193 15.79 10.55 -23.20
C VAL A 193 16.69 11.72 -22.88
N ARG A 194 16.40 12.91 -23.45
CA ARG A 194 17.18 14.12 -23.18
C ARG A 194 17.20 14.41 -21.68
N SER A 195 18.36 14.81 -21.16
CA SER A 195 18.62 14.83 -19.72
C SER A 195 17.65 15.71 -18.91
N ASP A 196 17.13 16.78 -19.50
CA ASP A 196 16.16 17.70 -18.90
C ASP A 196 14.76 17.07 -18.71
N PHE A 197 14.43 16.00 -19.43
CA PHE A 197 13.23 15.19 -19.22
C PHE A 197 13.44 14.01 -18.26
N THR A 198 14.50 14.03 -17.44
CA THR A 198 14.81 12.92 -16.52
C THR A 198 15.06 13.35 -15.08
N GLU A 199 14.66 12.52 -14.13
CA GLU A 199 14.88 12.69 -12.67
C GLU A 199 15.52 11.43 -12.07
N PRO A 200 16.23 11.52 -10.93
CA PRO A 200 16.75 10.35 -10.24
C PRO A 200 15.65 9.33 -9.91
N SER A 201 15.97 8.05 -10.11
CA SER A 201 15.10 6.92 -9.78
C SER A 201 15.70 6.09 -8.65
N GLN A 202 14.87 5.30 -7.99
CA GLN A 202 15.29 4.35 -6.96
C GLN A 202 14.54 3.03 -7.09
N ALA A 203 15.14 1.96 -6.54
CA ALA A 203 14.47 0.68 -6.39
C ALA A 203 13.28 0.80 -5.40
N GLU A 204 12.18 0.10 -5.69
CA GLU A 204 11.00 0.01 -4.83
C GLU A 204 10.84 -1.40 -4.25
N THR A 205 10.49 -2.39 -5.08
CA THR A 205 10.20 -3.75 -4.63
C THR A 205 11.08 -4.75 -5.36
N SER A 206 11.70 -5.66 -4.62
CA SER A 206 12.49 -6.75 -5.20
C SER A 206 11.59 -7.66 -6.03
N ILE A 207 11.87 -7.77 -7.32
CA ILE A 207 11.15 -8.64 -8.27
C ILE A 207 11.83 -10.01 -8.33
N TRP A 208 13.15 -10.01 -8.49
CA TRP A 208 13.93 -11.23 -8.66
C TRP A 208 15.34 -11.07 -8.12
N VAL A 209 15.88 -12.15 -7.59
CA VAL A 209 17.29 -12.24 -7.17
C VAL A 209 17.81 -13.56 -7.72
N SER A 210 18.93 -13.51 -8.41
CA SER A 210 19.60 -14.71 -8.92
C SER A 210 19.98 -15.66 -7.78
N PRO A 211 19.97 -16.98 -7.99
CA PRO A 211 20.41 -17.95 -6.98
C PRO A 211 21.83 -17.68 -6.45
N ASN A 212 22.09 -18.03 -5.18
CA ASN A 212 23.35 -17.76 -4.45
C ASN A 212 24.62 -18.35 -5.08
N ASN A 213 24.49 -19.23 -6.08
CA ASN A 213 25.59 -19.95 -6.70
C ASN A 213 26.15 -19.17 -7.92
N ALA A 214 25.66 -17.96 -8.15
CA ALA A 214 26.08 -17.08 -9.23
C ALA A 214 27.48 -16.52 -8.98
N THR A 215 28.32 -16.49 -10.02
CA THR A 215 29.59 -15.74 -10.00
C THR A 215 29.34 -14.25 -9.84
N GLU A 216 28.24 -13.74 -10.43
CA GLU A 216 27.76 -12.38 -10.29
C GLU A 216 26.29 -12.40 -9.92
N SER A 217 25.99 -11.90 -8.73
CA SER A 217 24.60 -11.82 -8.24
C SER A 217 23.87 -10.67 -8.92
N LEU A 218 22.71 -10.97 -9.52
CA LEU A 218 21.80 -9.97 -10.07
C LEU A 218 20.56 -9.87 -9.18
N LYS A 219 20.27 -8.65 -8.73
CA LYS A 219 19.00 -8.29 -8.10
C LYS A 219 18.24 -7.35 -9.03
N VAL A 220 17.00 -7.69 -9.32
CA VAL A 220 16.08 -6.87 -10.13
C VAL A 220 14.97 -6.35 -9.23
N SER A 221 14.75 -5.05 -9.26
CA SER A 221 13.70 -4.37 -8.47
C SER A 221 12.85 -3.49 -9.37
N SER A 222 11.57 -3.29 -9.02
CA SER A 222 10.75 -2.27 -9.69
C SER A 222 11.36 -0.88 -9.47
N SER A 223 11.22 0.00 -10.46
CA SER A 223 11.72 1.38 -10.40
C SER A 223 10.62 2.37 -10.01
N ARG A 224 11.01 3.42 -9.26
CA ARG A 224 10.14 4.57 -9.00
C ARG A 224 10.95 5.87 -8.89
N PRO A 225 10.33 7.05 -9.06
CA PRO A 225 10.98 8.32 -8.79
C PRO A 225 11.51 8.43 -7.36
N GLN A 226 12.69 9.03 -7.20
CA GLN A 226 13.28 9.27 -5.87
C GLN A 226 12.56 10.40 -5.13
N SER A 227 12.31 11.53 -5.81
CA SER A 227 11.47 12.61 -5.30
C SER A 227 9.99 12.31 -5.55
N ARG A 228 9.17 12.35 -4.50
CA ARG A 228 7.75 11.97 -4.53
C ARG A 228 6.92 12.92 -3.66
N GLY A 229 5.61 12.93 -3.91
CA GLY A 229 4.65 13.84 -3.28
C GLY A 229 3.95 14.71 -4.30
N THR A 230 3.05 15.57 -3.85
CA THR A 230 2.08 16.27 -4.71
C THR A 230 2.67 17.31 -5.65
N ARG A 231 3.91 17.74 -5.37
CA ARG A 231 4.68 18.70 -6.18
C ARG A 231 5.85 18.05 -6.94
N ALA A 232 6.05 16.75 -6.77
CA ALA A 232 7.15 16.05 -7.43
C ALA A 232 6.83 15.79 -8.90
N LEU A 233 7.79 16.07 -9.77
CA LEU A 233 7.64 16.00 -11.23
C LEU A 233 8.15 14.69 -11.84
N GLY A 234 8.78 13.81 -11.04
CA GLY A 234 9.28 12.53 -11.53
C GLY A 234 8.15 11.59 -11.96
N VAL A 235 8.31 10.94 -13.10
CA VAL A 235 7.33 10.05 -13.74
C VAL A 235 7.91 8.65 -13.84
N ALA A 236 7.21 7.66 -13.29
CA ALA A 236 7.62 6.26 -13.37
C ALA A 236 7.43 5.72 -14.80
N VAL A 237 8.45 5.01 -15.32
CA VAL A 237 8.43 4.43 -16.68
C VAL A 237 7.77 3.04 -16.70
N GLY A 238 7.57 2.41 -15.53
CA GLY A 238 7.07 1.04 -15.43
C GLY A 238 8.15 -0.04 -15.64
N THR A 239 9.42 0.35 -15.75
CA THR A 239 10.56 -0.56 -15.90
C THR A 239 11.19 -0.94 -14.55
N TYR A 240 12.35 -1.60 -14.59
CA TYR A 240 13.07 -2.14 -13.45
C TYR A 240 14.52 -1.63 -13.39
N ILE A 241 15.11 -1.74 -12.20
CA ILE A 241 16.54 -1.50 -11.93
C ILE A 241 17.21 -2.86 -11.72
N ALA A 242 18.33 -3.07 -12.42
CA ALA A 242 19.23 -4.19 -12.20
C ALA A 242 20.42 -3.73 -11.35
N GLU A 243 20.70 -4.47 -10.27
CA GLU A 243 21.84 -4.28 -9.37
C GLU A 243 22.74 -5.52 -9.49
N VAL A 244 23.98 -5.34 -9.93
CA VAL A 244 24.96 -6.44 -10.11
C VAL A 244 26.02 -6.34 -9.02
N ASN A 245 26.15 -7.37 -8.18
CA ASN A 245 27.06 -7.37 -7.02
C ASN A 245 26.91 -6.10 -6.15
N SER A 246 25.66 -5.66 -5.94
CA SER A 246 25.29 -4.43 -5.22
C SER A 246 25.67 -3.10 -5.90
N SER A 247 26.19 -3.13 -7.13
CA SER A 247 26.40 -1.95 -7.96
C SER A 247 25.13 -1.64 -8.76
N VAL A 248 24.61 -0.42 -8.60
CA VAL A 248 23.35 0.01 -9.22
C VAL A 248 23.62 0.63 -10.59
N ASN A 249 22.84 0.23 -11.61
CA ASN A 249 22.89 0.88 -12.91
C ASN A 249 22.35 2.33 -12.84
N PRO A 250 22.92 3.29 -13.60
CA PRO A 250 22.61 4.72 -13.50
C PRO A 250 21.25 5.13 -14.12
N LEU A 251 20.27 4.24 -14.13
CA LEU A 251 18.97 4.45 -14.77
C LEU A 251 18.18 5.56 -14.06
N ARG A 252 17.56 6.42 -14.86
CA ARG A 252 16.71 7.52 -14.39
C ARG A 252 15.24 7.25 -14.70
N CYS A 253 14.37 8.02 -14.06
CA CYS A 253 12.96 8.07 -14.41
C CYS A 253 12.69 9.30 -15.28
N LEU A 254 11.49 9.42 -15.83
CA LEU A 254 11.10 10.59 -16.62
C LEU A 254 10.79 11.78 -15.72
N LYS A 255 10.69 12.97 -16.30
CA LYS A 255 10.27 14.21 -15.66
C LYS A 255 9.14 14.85 -16.46
N ASN A 256 8.09 15.29 -15.76
CA ASN A 256 7.09 16.14 -16.35
C ASN A 256 7.55 17.61 -16.30
N ASN A 257 7.91 18.18 -17.45
CA ASN A 257 8.31 19.57 -17.62
C ASN A 257 7.14 20.50 -17.98
N SER A 258 5.92 19.97 -18.12
CA SER A 258 4.73 20.77 -18.38
C SER A 258 4.43 21.69 -17.20
N SER A 259 4.25 22.98 -17.50
CA SER A 259 3.73 23.96 -16.53
C SER A 259 2.31 23.64 -16.06
N SER A 260 1.60 22.81 -16.82
CA SER A 260 0.26 22.32 -16.53
C SER A 260 0.24 20.81 -16.29
N TYR A 261 1.24 20.27 -15.56
CA TYR A 261 1.37 18.82 -15.30
C TYR A 261 0.15 18.18 -14.63
N THR A 262 -0.75 18.97 -14.05
CA THR A 262 -2.02 18.51 -13.44
C THR A 262 -3.21 18.50 -14.39
N SER A 263 -3.07 18.89 -15.66
CA SER A 263 -4.18 18.91 -16.65
C SER A 263 -4.81 17.54 -16.91
N TYR A 264 -4.08 16.46 -16.65
CA TYR A 264 -4.54 15.08 -16.83
C TYR A 264 -5.15 14.46 -15.56
N MET A 265 -5.28 15.23 -14.50
CA MET A 265 -5.95 14.80 -13.27
C MET A 265 -7.48 14.70 -13.47
N PRO A 266 -8.18 13.83 -12.73
CA PRO A 266 -9.62 13.68 -12.87
C PRO A 266 -10.38 14.93 -12.39
N SER A 267 -11.45 15.29 -13.10
CA SER A 267 -12.43 16.27 -12.67
C SER A 267 -13.24 15.78 -11.47
N ARG A 268 -14.04 16.65 -10.84
CA ARG A 268 -14.89 16.28 -9.70
C ARG A 268 -15.89 15.15 -10.02
N SER A 269 -16.49 15.18 -11.20
CA SER A 269 -17.41 14.12 -11.65
C SER A 269 -16.67 12.80 -11.92
N GLN A 270 -15.45 12.87 -12.46
CA GLN A 270 -14.61 11.70 -12.65
C GLN A 270 -14.13 11.11 -11.31
N ILE A 271 -13.85 11.94 -10.30
CA ILE A 271 -13.54 11.47 -8.92
C ILE A 271 -14.73 10.70 -8.33
N ASP A 272 -15.96 11.24 -8.43
CA ASP A 272 -17.17 10.53 -7.97
C ASP A 272 -17.32 9.16 -8.67
N ALA A 273 -17.14 9.13 -10.00
CA ALA A 273 -17.19 7.89 -10.77
C ALA A 273 -16.10 6.88 -10.38
N LEU A 274 -14.86 7.34 -10.15
CA LEU A 274 -13.74 6.51 -9.67
C LEU A 274 -14.05 5.88 -8.32
N ILE A 275 -14.60 6.65 -7.38
CA ILE A 275 -15.01 6.14 -6.07
C ILE A 275 -16.11 5.11 -6.24
N ARG A 276 -17.16 5.37 -7.03
CA ARG A 276 -18.21 4.36 -7.25
C ARG A 276 -17.69 3.08 -7.89
N THR A 277 -16.67 3.17 -8.74
CA THR A 277 -16.06 2.04 -9.44
C THR A 277 -15.19 1.19 -8.51
N TYR A 278 -14.36 1.83 -7.67
CA TYR A 278 -13.31 1.16 -6.91
C TYR A 278 -13.50 1.16 -5.39
N SER A 279 -14.55 1.80 -4.87
CA SER A 279 -14.70 2.02 -3.43
C SER A 279 -14.56 0.74 -2.61
N PRO A 280 -13.79 0.77 -1.50
CA PRO A 280 -13.70 -0.36 -0.58
C PRO A 280 -15.05 -0.67 0.07
N LEU A 281 -15.25 -1.94 0.37
CA LEU A 281 -16.11 -2.40 1.47
C LEU A 281 -15.20 -2.75 2.66
N PHE A 282 -15.34 -2.03 3.76
CA PHE A 282 -14.63 -2.37 5.00
C PHE A 282 -15.38 -3.43 5.78
N TYR A 283 -14.70 -4.52 6.15
CA TYR A 283 -15.17 -5.47 7.15
C TYR A 283 -14.53 -5.18 8.50
N PHE A 284 -15.36 -5.15 9.54
CA PHE A 284 -14.92 -5.10 10.93
C PHE A 284 -14.99 -6.50 11.53
N HIS A 285 -14.06 -6.81 12.42
CA HIS A 285 -14.04 -8.11 13.08
C HIS A 285 -15.38 -8.37 13.83
N PRO A 286 -15.96 -9.59 13.86
CA PRO A 286 -17.24 -9.87 14.54
C PRO A 286 -17.30 -9.58 16.04
N LYS A 287 -16.15 -9.26 16.65
CA LYS A 287 -16.00 -8.91 18.07
C LYS A 287 -15.68 -7.43 18.28
N GLU A 288 -15.69 -6.64 17.21
CA GLU A 288 -15.42 -5.22 17.28
C GLU A 288 -16.51 -4.54 18.10
N LYS A 289 -16.07 -3.72 19.05
CA LYS A 289 -16.93 -2.95 19.95
C LYS A 289 -16.87 -1.46 19.66
N TYR A 290 -15.80 -1.02 19.00
CA TYR A 290 -15.51 0.38 18.72
C TYR A 290 -15.55 0.56 17.21
N LEU A 291 -16.74 0.91 16.71
CA LEU A 291 -16.99 1.06 15.28
C LEU A 291 -16.66 2.50 14.84
N PRO A 292 -16.49 2.75 13.53
CA PRO A 292 -16.34 4.10 13.02
C PRO A 292 -17.62 4.93 13.21
N SER A 293 -17.49 6.24 12.98
CA SER A 293 -18.60 7.19 12.86
C SER A 293 -18.19 8.37 11.98
N SER A 294 -19.13 9.19 11.51
CA SER A 294 -18.74 10.50 10.98
C SER A 294 -18.22 11.43 12.08
N VAL A 295 -17.33 12.34 11.69
CA VAL A 295 -16.86 13.44 12.56
C VAL A 295 -18.04 14.28 13.06
N ARG A 296 -19.02 14.54 12.18
CA ARG A 296 -20.23 15.28 12.54
C ARG A 296 -21.03 14.58 13.63
N TRP A 297 -21.18 13.26 13.55
CA TRP A 297 -21.86 12.48 14.59
C TRP A 297 -21.10 12.57 15.92
N PHE A 298 -19.77 12.42 15.88
CA PHE A 298 -18.94 12.50 17.09
C PHE A 298 -19.09 13.84 17.81
N PHE A 299 -19.01 14.96 17.07
CA PHE A 299 -19.20 16.30 17.65
C PHE A 299 -20.62 16.51 18.16
N SER A 300 -21.64 16.08 17.39
CA SER A 300 -23.05 16.22 17.77
C SER A 300 -23.46 15.32 18.94
N ASN A 301 -22.65 14.34 19.33
CA ASN A 301 -22.90 13.44 20.45
C ASN A 301 -22.08 13.80 21.71
N GLY A 302 -21.65 15.06 21.82
CA GLY A 302 -21.10 15.64 23.05
C GLY A 302 -19.59 15.53 23.19
N ALA A 303 -18.86 15.40 22.08
CA ALA A 303 -17.41 15.59 22.12
C ALA A 303 -17.06 17.02 22.55
N LEU A 304 -15.93 17.15 23.24
CA LEU A 304 -15.54 18.35 23.96
C LEU A 304 -14.14 18.80 23.57
N LEU A 305 -13.94 20.11 23.46
CA LEU A 305 -12.64 20.76 23.30
C LEU A 305 -12.10 21.14 24.69
N TYR A 306 -10.94 20.61 25.03
CA TYR A 306 -10.21 20.94 26.25
C TYR A 306 -9.07 21.90 25.95
N LYS A 307 -8.70 22.70 26.95
CA LYS A 307 -7.58 23.63 26.90
C LYS A 307 -6.68 23.41 28.12
N LYS A 308 -5.38 23.35 27.88
CA LYS A 308 -4.34 23.25 28.92
C LYS A 308 -4.45 24.43 29.89
N GLY A 309 -4.50 24.14 31.19
CA GLY A 309 -4.68 25.14 32.26
C GLY A 309 -6.13 25.61 32.46
N ASN A 310 -7.10 25.03 31.73
CA ASN A 310 -8.53 25.28 31.92
C ASN A 310 -9.35 23.98 31.74
N GLU A 311 -8.84 22.86 32.23
CA GLU A 311 -9.39 21.53 32.01
C GLU A 311 -10.78 21.33 32.66
N SER A 312 -11.09 22.11 33.69
CA SER A 312 -12.40 22.06 34.37
C SER A 312 -13.55 22.68 33.56
N ASN A 313 -13.25 23.44 32.51
CA ASN A 313 -14.24 24.14 31.69
C ASN A 313 -14.12 23.78 30.19
N PRO A 314 -14.35 22.51 29.81
CA PRO A 314 -14.32 22.11 28.41
C PRO A 314 -15.51 22.70 27.64
N VAL A 315 -15.30 22.96 26.34
CA VAL A 315 -16.29 23.60 25.46
C VAL A 315 -16.90 22.57 24.50
N PRO A 316 -18.24 22.54 24.32
CA PRO A 316 -18.86 21.72 23.27
C PRO A 316 -18.32 22.04 21.88
N ILE A 317 -18.06 21.02 21.07
CA ILE A 317 -17.59 21.19 19.69
C ILE A 317 -18.82 21.38 18.79
N GLU A 318 -18.78 22.40 17.93
CA GLU A 318 -19.82 22.61 16.92
C GLU A 318 -19.84 21.45 15.89
N PRO A 319 -20.99 21.10 15.28
CA PRO A 319 -21.10 19.92 14.41
C PRO A 319 -20.12 19.86 13.23
N THR A 320 -19.59 21.00 12.78
CA THR A 320 -18.60 21.11 11.70
C THR A 320 -17.16 21.30 12.20
N GLY A 321 -16.99 21.50 13.51
CA GLY A 321 -15.73 21.89 14.13
C GLY A 321 -15.36 23.36 13.91
N SER A 322 -16.31 24.23 13.58
CA SER A 322 -16.08 25.65 13.28
C SER A 322 -15.48 26.44 14.46
N ASN A 323 -15.72 25.99 15.70
CA ASN A 323 -15.15 26.59 16.91
C ASN A 323 -13.81 25.97 17.35
N LEU A 324 -13.24 25.05 16.56
CA LEU A 324 -11.90 24.50 16.81
C LEU A 324 -10.82 25.49 16.36
N PRO A 325 -9.64 25.55 17.02
CA PRO A 325 -8.50 26.34 16.55
C PRO A 325 -8.14 26.08 15.07
N GLN A 326 -8.03 27.16 14.28
CA GLN A 326 -7.84 27.12 12.82
C GLN A 326 -6.46 27.65 12.34
N ASP A 327 -5.56 27.99 13.25
CA ASP A 327 -4.25 28.61 13.02
C ASP A 327 -3.18 27.67 12.44
N GLY A 328 -3.52 26.41 12.16
CA GLY A 328 -2.64 25.48 11.44
C GLY A 328 -1.38 25.05 12.20
N SER A 329 -1.36 25.18 13.52
CA SER A 329 -0.25 24.77 14.38
C SER A 329 -0.63 23.63 15.32
N ASN A 330 0.36 22.89 15.84
CA ASN A 330 0.17 21.99 16.97
C ASN A 330 0.96 22.53 18.17
N ASP A 331 0.38 23.50 18.86
CA ASP A 331 0.91 24.18 20.04
C ASP A 331 0.83 23.34 21.33
N GLY A 332 0.18 22.18 21.29
CA GLY A 332 -0.05 21.33 22.47
C GLY A 332 -0.98 21.94 23.53
N LEU A 333 -1.71 23.02 23.19
CA LEU A 333 -2.61 23.71 24.13
C LEU A 333 -4.02 23.13 24.16
N TYR A 334 -4.44 22.43 23.11
CA TYR A 334 -5.80 21.93 22.95
C TYR A 334 -5.82 20.43 22.65
N TRP A 335 -6.88 19.74 23.11
CA TRP A 335 -7.19 18.38 22.70
C TRP A 335 -8.70 18.14 22.69
N LEU A 336 -9.16 17.15 21.94
CA LEU A 336 -10.54 16.69 21.99
C LEU A 336 -10.67 15.56 23.00
N ASP A 337 -11.84 15.40 23.61
CA ASP A 337 -12.16 14.22 24.43
C ASP A 337 -13.65 13.89 24.35
N LEU A 338 -14.01 12.72 24.90
CA LEU A 338 -15.35 12.20 25.02
C LEU A 338 -16.22 13.04 25.98
N PRO A 339 -17.57 12.91 25.89
CA PRO A 339 -18.49 13.59 26.81
C PRO A 339 -18.18 13.30 28.28
N VAL A 340 -18.48 14.20 29.22
CA VAL A 340 -18.12 13.98 30.64
C VAL A 340 -18.86 12.78 31.27
N THR A 341 -20.12 12.55 30.91
CA THR A 341 -20.97 11.53 31.56
C THR A 341 -20.54 10.11 31.20
N LYS A 342 -20.53 9.19 32.17
CA LYS A 342 -20.15 7.78 31.92
C LYS A 342 -20.99 7.13 30.83
N VAL A 343 -22.29 7.42 30.80
CA VAL A 343 -23.22 6.92 29.76
C VAL A 343 -22.86 7.51 28.40
N GLY A 344 -22.60 8.82 28.32
CA GLY A 344 -22.15 9.49 27.11
C GLY A 344 -20.82 8.93 26.58
N LYS A 345 -19.80 8.79 27.45
CA LYS A 345 -18.53 8.15 27.10
C LYS A 345 -18.74 6.75 26.53
N GLY A 346 -19.54 5.92 27.22
CA GLY A 346 -19.81 4.55 26.81
C GLY A 346 -20.54 4.45 25.46
N LYS A 347 -21.44 5.39 25.15
CA LYS A 347 -22.11 5.48 23.85
C LYS A 347 -21.15 5.93 22.76
N VAL A 348 -20.47 7.06 22.96
CA VAL A 348 -19.61 7.66 21.94
C VAL A 348 -18.42 6.77 21.59
N LYS A 349 -17.81 6.08 22.57
CA LYS A 349 -16.72 5.13 22.29
C LYS A 349 -17.12 4.03 21.31
N LYS A 350 -18.37 3.57 21.32
CA LYS A 350 -18.83 2.49 20.43
C LYS A 350 -18.92 2.92 18.96
N GLY A 351 -18.91 4.23 18.69
CA GLY A 351 -19.16 4.77 17.37
C GLY A 351 -20.60 4.56 16.90
N ASP A 352 -20.79 4.81 15.62
CA ASP A 352 -22.08 4.75 14.95
C ASP A 352 -21.87 4.41 13.48
N LEU A 353 -21.96 3.10 13.21
CA LEU A 353 -21.69 2.54 11.90
C LEU A 353 -22.56 3.16 10.80
N GLN A 354 -23.81 3.50 11.13
CA GLN A 354 -24.77 4.09 10.19
C GLN A 354 -24.36 5.50 9.74
N SER A 355 -23.79 6.30 10.64
CA SER A 355 -23.30 7.65 10.34
C SER A 355 -21.95 7.66 9.63
N SER A 356 -21.27 6.52 9.49
CA SER A 356 -19.92 6.45 8.96
C SER A 356 -19.86 6.88 7.49
N GLU A 357 -18.78 7.56 7.13
CA GLU A 357 -18.52 8.00 5.76
C GLU A 357 -17.01 7.97 5.49
N GLY A 358 -16.62 7.83 4.22
CA GLY A 358 -15.24 7.99 3.79
C GLY A 358 -14.89 9.45 3.54
N TYR A 359 -13.82 9.96 4.14
CA TYR A 359 -13.31 11.30 3.85
C TYR A 359 -12.20 11.23 2.79
N LEU A 360 -12.45 11.82 1.62
CA LEU A 360 -11.58 11.70 0.46
C LEU A 360 -10.59 12.86 0.37
N HIS A 361 -9.32 12.52 0.18
CA HIS A 361 -8.27 13.44 -0.22
C HIS A 361 -7.67 12.98 -1.54
N VAL A 362 -7.75 13.82 -2.57
CA VAL A 362 -7.31 13.50 -3.93
C VAL A 362 -6.06 14.29 -4.27
N LYS A 363 -4.99 13.59 -4.65
CA LYS A 363 -3.67 14.20 -4.85
C LYS A 363 -2.97 13.74 -6.14
N PRO A 364 -2.26 14.63 -6.85
CA PRO A 364 -1.46 14.27 -8.01
C PRO A 364 -0.20 13.53 -7.56
N MET A 365 0.13 12.45 -8.25
CA MET A 365 1.32 11.65 -7.97
C MET A 365 2.09 11.35 -9.26
N TYR A 366 3.40 11.12 -9.10
CA TYR A 366 4.31 10.80 -10.19
C TYR A 366 4.19 11.76 -11.39
N GLY A 367 4.43 13.05 -11.15
CA GLY A 367 4.37 14.07 -12.20
C GLY A 367 2.98 14.22 -12.84
N GLY A 368 1.91 13.90 -12.11
CA GLY A 368 0.53 13.97 -12.62
C GLY A 368 0.11 12.82 -13.52
N THR A 369 0.91 11.76 -13.63
CA THR A 369 0.54 10.54 -14.38
C THR A 369 -0.30 9.56 -13.56
N PHE A 370 -0.34 9.76 -12.23
CA PHE A 370 -1.20 9.02 -11.31
C PHE A 370 -1.98 9.97 -10.42
N THR A 371 -3.14 9.49 -9.95
CA THR A 371 -3.94 10.11 -8.92
C THR A 371 -4.00 9.17 -7.73
N ASP A 372 -3.60 9.67 -6.56
CA ASP A 372 -3.88 8.99 -5.29
C ASP A 372 -5.19 9.53 -4.71
N ILE A 373 -6.06 8.62 -4.27
CA ILE A 373 -7.29 8.93 -3.54
C ILE A 373 -7.20 8.26 -2.17
N ALA A 374 -6.83 9.03 -1.16
CA ALA A 374 -6.83 8.57 0.23
C ALA A 374 -8.26 8.63 0.78
N ILE A 375 -8.70 7.52 1.35
CA ILE A 375 -10.03 7.33 1.94
C ILE A 375 -9.85 7.12 3.44
N TRP A 376 -10.14 8.16 4.21
CA TRP A 376 -10.01 8.15 5.67
C TRP A 376 -11.32 7.72 6.35
N LEU A 377 -11.21 6.89 7.38
CA LEU A 377 -12.27 6.58 8.32
C LEU A 377 -11.91 7.13 9.70
N PHE A 378 -12.92 7.65 10.39
CA PHE A 378 -12.79 8.15 11.74
C PHE A 378 -13.44 7.19 12.74
N TYR A 379 -12.72 6.91 13.83
CA TYR A 379 -13.25 6.15 14.95
C TYR A 379 -13.21 7.04 16.20
N PRO A 380 -14.32 7.17 16.95
CA PRO A 380 -14.31 7.93 18.19
C PRO A 380 -13.35 7.37 19.25
N PHE A 381 -13.02 6.08 19.18
CA PHE A 381 -12.16 5.42 20.16
C PHE A 381 -11.45 4.21 19.54
N ASN A 382 -10.16 4.07 19.80
CA ASN A 382 -9.36 2.88 19.53
C ASN A 382 -9.31 2.00 20.80
N GLY A 383 -9.57 0.71 20.65
CA GLY A 383 -9.64 -0.24 21.76
C GLY A 383 -8.26 -0.69 22.27
N PRO A 384 -8.23 -1.45 23.38
CA PRO A 384 -6.98 -1.92 23.94
C PRO A 384 -6.32 -3.03 23.11
N SER A 385 -5.00 -2.98 23.05
CA SER A 385 -4.17 -3.94 22.35
C SER A 385 -4.21 -5.34 22.99
N ARG A 386 -3.94 -6.35 22.17
CA ARG A 386 -3.86 -7.75 22.57
C ARG A 386 -2.55 -8.34 22.07
N ALA A 387 -1.91 -9.21 22.85
CA ALA A 387 -0.66 -9.86 22.48
C ALA A 387 -0.84 -11.36 22.29
N LYS A 388 0.06 -11.95 21.49
CA LYS A 388 0.26 -13.39 21.40
C LYS A 388 1.64 -13.74 21.96
N LEU A 389 1.71 -14.75 22.81
CA LEU A 389 2.93 -15.34 23.37
C LEU A 389 2.91 -16.84 23.05
N TRP A 390 3.56 -17.24 21.97
CA TRP A 390 3.48 -18.57 21.37
C TRP A 390 2.04 -19.00 21.08
N VAL A 391 1.41 -19.77 21.98
CA VAL A 391 0.04 -20.28 21.83
C VAL A 391 -0.97 -19.54 22.72
N VAL A 392 -0.49 -18.65 23.61
CA VAL A 392 -1.31 -17.94 24.58
C VAL A 392 -1.64 -16.54 24.07
N ASN A 393 -2.90 -16.13 24.22
CA ASN A 393 -3.37 -14.78 23.92
C ASN A 393 -3.57 -14.00 25.21
N VAL A 394 -2.99 -12.80 25.28
CA VAL A 394 -2.96 -11.99 26.49
C VAL A 394 -3.59 -10.62 26.20
N PRO A 395 -4.65 -10.20 26.91
CA PRO A 395 -5.12 -8.82 26.84
C PRO A 395 -4.09 -7.89 27.49
N LEU A 396 -3.79 -6.75 26.87
CA LEU A 396 -2.82 -5.78 27.41
C LEU A 396 -3.46 -4.71 28.30
N GLY A 397 -4.67 -4.97 28.82
CA GLY A 397 -5.37 -4.04 29.71
C GLY A 397 -5.84 -2.79 28.95
N ARG A 398 -5.22 -1.64 29.21
CA ARG A 398 -5.52 -0.34 28.57
C ARG A 398 -4.42 0.11 27.61
N ILE A 399 -3.40 -0.73 27.38
CA ILE A 399 -2.27 -0.40 26.51
C ILE A 399 -2.79 -0.25 25.07
N GLY A 400 -2.43 0.86 24.42
CA GLY A 400 -2.81 1.20 23.05
C GLY A 400 -4.22 1.77 22.86
N GLU A 401 -5.06 1.82 23.90
CA GLU A 401 -6.38 2.44 23.75
C GLU A 401 -6.26 3.97 23.75
N HIS A 402 -7.03 4.67 22.92
CA HIS A 402 -7.05 6.14 22.90
C HIS A 402 -8.35 6.68 22.31
N VAL A 403 -8.68 7.92 22.67
CA VAL A 403 -9.78 8.68 22.06
C VAL A 403 -9.34 9.19 20.71
N GLY A 404 -10.28 9.12 19.75
CA GLY A 404 -10.08 9.48 18.35
C GLY A 404 -9.12 8.54 17.65
N ASP A 405 -9.44 8.14 16.44
CA ASP A 405 -8.56 7.33 15.61
C ASP A 405 -8.82 7.61 14.13
N TRP A 406 -7.75 7.59 13.35
CA TRP A 406 -7.78 7.93 11.92
C TRP A 406 -6.99 6.87 11.15
N GLU A 407 -7.71 6.07 10.39
CA GLU A 407 -7.16 5.03 9.53
C GLU A 407 -7.56 5.26 8.09
N HIS A 408 -6.76 4.80 7.14
CA HIS A 408 -7.03 5.01 5.73
C HIS A 408 -6.61 3.87 4.82
N VAL A 409 -7.19 3.87 3.63
CA VAL A 409 -6.63 3.21 2.44
C VAL A 409 -6.38 4.26 1.37
N THR A 410 -5.38 4.03 0.51
CA THR A 410 -5.12 4.93 -0.63
C THR A 410 -5.17 4.16 -1.93
N LEU A 411 -6.06 4.58 -2.83
CA LEU A 411 -6.14 4.06 -4.18
C LEU A 411 -5.12 4.80 -5.05
N ARG A 412 -4.30 4.10 -5.81
CA ARG A 412 -3.46 4.69 -6.86
C ARG A 412 -4.04 4.36 -8.23
N VAL A 413 -4.54 5.38 -8.91
CA VAL A 413 -5.19 5.30 -10.22
C VAL A 413 -4.29 5.91 -11.28
N ASN A 414 -4.16 5.27 -12.44
CA ASN A 414 -3.37 5.84 -13.53
C ASN A 414 -4.23 6.82 -14.36
N ASN A 415 -3.65 7.96 -14.76
CA ASN A 415 -4.40 9.02 -15.43
C ASN A 415 -4.54 8.82 -16.95
N PHE A 416 -3.89 7.80 -17.52
CA PHE A 416 -4.01 7.47 -18.94
C PHE A 416 -5.39 6.91 -19.26
N ASP A 417 -5.93 6.05 -18.41
CA ASP A 417 -7.22 5.39 -18.65
C ASP A 417 -8.10 5.22 -17.42
N GLY A 418 -7.68 5.70 -16.26
CA GLY A 418 -8.43 5.58 -15.02
C GLY A 418 -8.39 4.20 -14.37
N GLY A 419 -7.56 3.27 -14.86
CA GLY A 419 -7.38 1.95 -14.26
C GLY A 419 -6.72 2.00 -12.89
N LEU A 420 -7.26 1.23 -11.94
CA LEU A 420 -6.67 1.00 -10.62
C LEU A 420 -5.34 0.25 -10.74
N TYR A 421 -4.27 0.83 -10.21
CA TYR A 421 -2.93 0.24 -10.26
C TYR A 421 -2.64 -0.59 -9.01
N LYS A 422 -2.72 0.04 -7.83
CA LYS A 422 -2.49 -0.60 -6.53
C LYS A 422 -3.23 0.15 -5.42
N VAL A 423 -3.43 -0.51 -4.29
CA VAL A 423 -4.08 0.06 -3.09
C VAL A 423 -3.14 -0.05 -1.91
N PHE A 424 -2.97 1.04 -1.18
CA PHE A 424 -2.25 1.07 0.09
C PHE A 424 -3.20 0.77 1.24
N PHE A 425 -2.79 -0.13 2.12
CA PHE A 425 -3.50 -0.47 3.36
C PHE A 425 -2.68 0.04 4.54
N SER A 426 -3.20 1.06 5.25
CA SER A 426 -2.56 1.67 6.43
C SER A 426 -2.43 0.66 7.57
N GLN A 427 -1.23 0.52 8.12
CA GLN A 427 -0.95 -0.34 9.26
C GLN A 427 -0.14 0.44 10.30
N HIS A 428 0.01 -0.11 11.50
CA HIS A 428 0.85 0.53 12.51
C HIS A 428 2.28 0.76 11.99
N SER A 429 2.73 2.01 12.11
CA SER A 429 4.06 2.48 11.68
C SER A 429 4.33 2.45 10.16
N GLY A 430 3.30 2.30 9.31
CA GLY A 430 3.44 2.35 7.85
C GLY A 430 2.25 1.72 7.13
N GLY A 431 2.52 0.81 6.20
CA GLY A 431 1.48 0.03 5.54
C GLY A 431 2.02 -0.79 4.38
N THR A 432 1.13 -1.29 3.55
CA THR A 432 1.50 -2.16 2.42
C THR A 432 0.72 -1.78 1.18
N TRP A 433 1.46 -1.57 0.08
CA TRP A 433 0.87 -1.50 -1.25
C TRP A 433 0.55 -2.91 -1.76
N VAL A 434 -0.65 -3.10 -2.28
CA VAL A 434 -1.12 -4.36 -2.88
C VAL A 434 -1.56 -4.06 -4.30
N ASP A 435 -1.00 -4.78 -5.27
CA ASP A 435 -1.34 -4.60 -6.68
C ASP A 435 -2.80 -4.99 -6.95
N ALA A 436 -3.43 -4.32 -7.93
CA ALA A 436 -4.83 -4.56 -8.27
C ALA A 436 -5.15 -6.03 -8.58
N SER A 437 -4.17 -6.78 -9.10
CA SER A 437 -4.27 -8.21 -9.40
C SER A 437 -4.34 -9.12 -8.17
N GLU A 438 -4.00 -8.61 -6.99
CA GLU A 438 -3.92 -9.38 -5.74
C GLU A 438 -5.02 -9.00 -4.74
N LEU A 439 -5.82 -7.98 -5.06
CA LEU A 439 -6.96 -7.54 -4.28
C LEU A 439 -8.06 -8.60 -4.24
N GLU A 440 -8.83 -8.58 -3.15
CA GLU A 440 -10.09 -9.29 -3.08
C GLU A 440 -11.22 -8.36 -3.55
N TYR A 441 -11.94 -8.76 -4.59
CA TYR A 441 -13.08 -8.01 -5.12
C TYR A 441 -14.40 -8.51 -4.55
N GLN A 442 -15.31 -7.58 -4.28
CA GLN A 442 -16.64 -7.88 -3.76
C GLN A 442 -17.55 -8.38 -4.89
N ALA A 443 -18.32 -9.44 -4.63
CA ALA A 443 -19.51 -9.74 -5.43
C ALA A 443 -20.68 -8.86 -4.92
N CYS A 444 -21.20 -7.97 -5.77
CA CYS A 444 -22.31 -7.08 -5.42
C CYS A 444 -23.61 -7.61 -6.03
N GLY A 445 -24.63 -7.90 -5.21
CA GLY A 445 -25.96 -8.29 -5.70
C GLY A 445 -26.01 -9.56 -6.57
N GLY A 446 -25.01 -10.44 -6.44
CA GLY A 446 -24.86 -11.64 -7.27
C GLY A 446 -24.07 -11.43 -8.57
N GLY A 447 -23.58 -10.22 -8.85
CA GLY A 447 -22.72 -9.90 -9.99
C GLY A 447 -21.29 -9.51 -9.61
N GLU A 448 -20.41 -9.49 -10.60
CA GLU A 448 -19.02 -9.02 -10.50
C GLU A 448 -18.96 -7.50 -10.25
N SER A 449 -17.89 -7.03 -9.60
CA SER A 449 -17.69 -5.61 -9.31
C SER A 449 -16.20 -5.29 -9.20
N ASN A 450 -15.81 -4.08 -9.59
CA ASN A 450 -14.43 -3.57 -9.44
C ASN A 450 -14.14 -3.02 -8.03
N ARG A 451 -15.13 -3.12 -7.13
CA ARG A 451 -15.02 -2.71 -5.74
C ARG A 451 -14.24 -3.76 -4.94
N PHE A 452 -13.24 -3.32 -4.19
CA PHE A 452 -12.39 -4.21 -3.41
C PHE A 452 -12.80 -4.26 -1.93
N VAL A 453 -12.20 -5.19 -1.20
CA VAL A 453 -12.44 -5.40 0.23
C VAL A 453 -11.25 -4.91 1.05
N ALA A 454 -11.54 -4.29 2.19
CA ALA A 454 -10.57 -3.94 3.22
C ALA A 454 -10.98 -4.51 4.57
N TYR A 455 -10.00 -4.93 5.38
CA TYR A 455 -10.26 -5.53 6.69
C TYR A 455 -9.64 -4.69 7.80
N SER A 456 -10.47 -4.17 8.70
CA SER A 456 -10.02 -3.42 9.87
C SER A 456 -9.75 -4.37 11.05
N SER A 457 -8.58 -4.21 11.70
CA SER A 457 -8.18 -5.07 12.79
C SER A 457 -8.99 -4.81 14.06
N LEU A 458 -9.26 -5.89 14.81
CA LEU A 458 -9.99 -5.84 16.07
C LEU A 458 -9.29 -4.90 17.06
N ASN A 459 -10.05 -3.93 17.59
CA ASN A 459 -9.66 -2.86 18.50
C ASN A 459 -8.70 -1.82 17.93
N GLY A 460 -7.68 -2.24 17.17
CA GLY A 460 -6.56 -1.40 16.72
C GLY A 460 -6.75 -0.74 15.36
N HIS A 461 -7.79 -1.13 14.63
CA HIS A 461 -8.27 -0.60 13.35
C HIS A 461 -7.34 -0.56 12.15
N ALA A 462 -6.05 -0.90 12.31
CA ALA A 462 -5.10 -1.10 11.22
C ALA A 462 -5.74 -1.94 10.10
N THR A 463 -5.51 -1.52 8.86
CA THR A 463 -6.21 -2.05 7.70
C THR A 463 -5.35 -3.06 6.94
N TYR A 464 -5.96 -4.16 6.49
CA TYR A 464 -5.31 -5.24 5.77
C TYR A 464 -6.12 -5.65 4.53
N SER A 465 -5.42 -6.20 3.53
CA SER A 465 -6.02 -6.68 2.27
C SER A 465 -6.59 -8.09 2.35
N LYS A 466 -6.30 -8.83 3.42
CA LYS A 466 -6.75 -10.22 3.66
C LYS A 466 -7.18 -10.39 5.12
N PRO A 467 -8.15 -11.28 5.40
CA PRO A 467 -8.52 -11.61 6.76
C PRO A 467 -7.46 -12.51 7.40
N GLY A 468 -7.39 -12.52 8.73
CA GLY A 468 -6.49 -13.38 9.50
C GLY A 468 -5.79 -12.63 10.62
N LEU A 469 -4.73 -13.27 11.14
CA LEU A 469 -3.90 -12.68 12.19
C LEU A 469 -2.60 -12.17 11.59
N VAL A 470 -2.36 -10.86 11.74
CA VAL A 470 -1.03 -10.26 11.55
C VAL A 470 -0.43 -9.99 12.92
N LEU A 471 0.83 -10.40 13.13
CA LEU A 471 1.56 -10.14 14.37
C LEU A 471 2.55 -9.01 14.16
N GLN A 472 2.44 -7.95 14.97
CA GLN A 472 3.47 -6.92 15.08
C GLN A 472 4.52 -7.38 16.10
N GLY A 473 5.64 -7.86 15.59
CA GLY A 473 6.72 -8.49 16.37
C GLY A 473 7.29 -9.69 15.64
N SER A 474 7.64 -10.74 16.38
CA SER A 474 8.09 -12.00 15.81
C SER A 474 6.93 -12.92 15.43
N ARG A 475 7.22 -13.99 14.66
CA ARG A 475 6.22 -15.00 14.27
C ARG A 475 5.47 -15.67 15.43
N LYS A 476 6.01 -15.63 16.66
CA LYS A 476 5.42 -16.28 17.84
C LYS A 476 5.06 -15.29 18.95
N ILE A 477 5.64 -14.10 18.96
CA ILE A 477 5.51 -13.11 20.04
C ILE A 477 5.28 -11.74 19.40
N GLY A 478 4.14 -11.10 19.68
CA GLY A 478 3.82 -9.78 19.14
C GLY A 478 2.42 -9.28 19.48
N ILE A 479 2.12 -8.02 19.14
CA ILE A 479 0.76 -7.47 19.17
C ILE A 479 -0.06 -8.14 18.07
N ARG A 480 -1.32 -8.44 18.37
CA ARG A 480 -2.25 -9.11 17.47
C ARG A 480 -3.10 -8.09 16.72
N ASN A 481 -3.05 -8.16 15.40
CA ASN A 481 -4.00 -7.54 14.48
C ASN A 481 -4.88 -8.64 13.90
N ASP A 482 -6.01 -8.89 14.57
CA ASP A 482 -6.98 -9.90 14.19
C ASP A 482 -8.03 -9.29 13.24
N THR A 483 -8.14 -9.80 12.02
CA THR A 483 -9.14 -9.40 11.03
C THR A 483 -10.02 -10.58 10.62
N ALA A 484 -11.30 -10.34 10.34
CA ALA A 484 -12.23 -11.35 9.86
C ALA A 484 -13.43 -10.70 9.14
N LYS A 485 -14.09 -11.47 8.27
CA LYS A 485 -15.39 -11.06 7.69
C LYS A 485 -16.49 -11.08 8.77
N SER A 486 -17.42 -10.15 8.65
CA SER A 486 -18.64 -10.09 9.46
C SER A 486 -19.76 -9.35 8.74
N CYS A 487 -20.92 -9.21 9.36
CA CYS A 487 -21.98 -8.32 8.89
C CYS A 487 -21.74 -6.84 9.25
N LEU A 488 -20.75 -6.55 10.11
CA LEU A 488 -20.34 -5.19 10.44
C LEU A 488 -19.48 -4.66 9.30
N THR A 489 -20.07 -3.78 8.49
CA THR A 489 -19.43 -3.27 7.28
C THR A 489 -19.67 -1.78 7.09
N VAL A 490 -18.73 -1.12 6.41
CA VAL A 490 -18.91 0.23 5.86
C VAL A 490 -18.69 0.17 4.36
N ASP A 491 -19.73 0.53 3.62
CA ASP A 491 -19.69 0.75 2.19
C ASP A 491 -19.36 2.22 1.93
N VAL A 492 -18.12 2.52 1.51
CA VAL A 492 -17.71 3.91 1.23
C VAL A 492 -18.41 4.48 -0.01
N ALA A 493 -18.89 3.67 -0.96
CA ALA A 493 -19.61 4.16 -2.13
C ALA A 493 -21.01 4.66 -1.77
N ALA A 494 -21.56 4.18 -0.63
CA ALA A 494 -22.84 4.62 -0.12
C ALA A 494 -22.77 6.00 0.55
N SER A 495 -21.64 6.35 1.17
CA SER A 495 -21.46 7.62 1.89
C SER A 495 -20.00 8.05 1.93
N PHE A 496 -19.70 9.17 1.27
CA PHE A 496 -18.38 9.78 1.29
C PHE A 496 -18.46 11.31 1.14
N SER A 497 -17.43 11.98 1.64
CA SER A 497 -17.24 13.42 1.53
C SER A 497 -15.88 13.73 0.93
N LEU A 498 -15.85 14.49 -0.16
CA LEU A 498 -14.60 15.02 -0.72
C LEU A 498 -14.15 16.21 0.12
N VAL A 499 -13.03 16.07 0.84
CA VAL A 499 -12.57 17.07 1.81
C VAL A 499 -11.36 17.87 1.35
N ALA A 500 -10.59 17.35 0.37
CA ALA A 500 -9.46 18.05 -0.21
C ALA A 500 -9.13 17.57 -1.63
N ILE A 501 -8.70 18.51 -2.48
CA ILE A 501 -8.10 18.25 -3.80
C ILE A 501 -6.85 19.12 -3.92
N ASP A 502 -5.71 18.51 -4.22
CA ASP A 502 -4.41 19.21 -4.25
C ASP A 502 -4.05 19.79 -5.64
N TYR A 503 -5.05 20.02 -6.49
CA TYR A 503 -4.93 20.61 -7.83
C TYR A 503 -6.21 21.37 -8.21
N ALA A 504 -6.11 22.22 -9.23
CA ALA A 504 -7.24 22.95 -9.79
C ALA A 504 -8.12 22.00 -10.63
N ALA A 505 -8.98 21.23 -9.98
CA ALA A 505 -9.89 20.31 -10.65
C ALA A 505 -10.98 21.06 -11.45
N ALA A 506 -11.25 20.58 -12.67
CA ALA A 506 -12.45 20.98 -13.38
C ALA A 506 -13.69 20.61 -12.56
N GLY A 507 -14.63 21.55 -12.42
CA GLY A 507 -15.81 21.42 -11.56
C GLY A 507 -15.71 22.11 -10.19
N GLY A 508 -14.65 22.89 -9.94
CA GLY A 508 -14.54 23.84 -8.83
C GLY A 508 -13.67 23.38 -7.66
N SER A 509 -13.30 24.33 -6.79
CA SER A 509 -12.55 24.06 -5.57
C SER A 509 -13.39 23.38 -4.49
N VAL A 510 -12.76 22.54 -3.67
CA VAL A 510 -13.38 21.96 -2.47
C VAL A 510 -13.02 22.80 -1.27
N ALA A 511 -14.02 23.37 -0.59
CA ALA A 511 -13.82 24.03 0.69
C ALA A 511 -13.56 22.96 1.76
N PRO A 512 -12.38 22.93 2.40
CA PRO A 512 -12.09 21.94 3.43
C PRO A 512 -12.99 22.19 4.65
N PRO A 513 -13.54 21.15 5.29
CA PRO A 513 -14.34 21.33 6.48
C PRO A 513 -13.47 21.87 7.64
N PRO A 514 -14.01 22.71 8.55
CA PRO A 514 -13.22 23.37 9.60
C PRO A 514 -12.44 22.40 10.49
N TRP A 515 -13.00 21.23 10.79
CA TRP A 515 -12.32 20.21 11.59
C TRP A 515 -11.03 19.68 10.93
N LEU A 516 -10.91 19.72 9.60
CA LEU A 516 -9.73 19.23 8.90
C LEU A 516 -8.50 20.12 9.15
N ASN A 517 -8.72 21.39 9.50
CA ASN A 517 -7.66 22.32 9.88
C ASN A 517 -7.28 22.23 11.36
N TYR A 518 -7.97 21.42 12.17
CA TYR A 518 -7.62 21.20 13.55
C TYR A 518 -6.41 20.26 13.66
N MET A 519 -5.22 20.87 13.83
CA MET A 519 -3.93 20.17 13.83
C MET A 519 -3.45 19.68 15.20
N ARG A 520 -4.31 19.70 16.23
CA ARG A 520 -3.99 19.21 17.59
C ARG A 520 -4.50 17.78 17.81
N LYS A 521 -4.38 17.31 19.05
CA LYS A 521 -4.69 15.93 19.46
C LYS A 521 -6.21 15.70 19.49
N TRP A 522 -6.63 14.57 18.91
CA TRP A 522 -8.00 14.04 18.89
C TRP A 522 -8.30 13.13 20.09
N GLY A 523 -7.61 13.36 21.20
CA GLY A 523 -7.76 12.61 22.44
C GLY A 523 -6.83 13.18 23.52
N PRO A 524 -7.10 12.90 24.81
CA PRO A 524 -6.24 13.33 25.89
C PRO A 524 -4.89 12.59 25.86
N LYS A 525 -3.91 13.15 26.59
CA LYS A 525 -2.70 12.43 27.00
C LYS A 525 -2.87 11.91 28.41
N ILE A 526 -2.91 10.59 28.59
CA ILE A 526 -3.07 9.94 29.89
C ILE A 526 -1.88 9.01 30.13
N THR A 527 -1.12 9.28 31.19
CA THR A 527 -0.04 8.40 31.63
C THR A 527 -0.54 7.46 32.73
N TYR A 528 -0.34 6.16 32.56
CA TYR A 528 -0.66 5.15 33.57
C TYR A 528 0.57 4.73 34.35
N ASN A 529 0.37 4.27 35.60
CA ASN A 529 1.35 3.39 36.24
C ASN A 529 1.24 2.00 35.60
N ILE A 530 1.88 1.83 34.44
CA ILE A 530 1.76 0.61 33.63
C ILE A 530 2.50 -0.55 34.29
N ALA A 531 3.52 -0.26 35.09
CA ALA A 531 4.30 -1.27 35.80
C ALA A 531 3.39 -2.17 36.65
N GLU A 532 2.44 -1.61 37.40
CA GLU A 532 1.52 -2.39 38.22
C GLU A 532 0.59 -3.29 37.38
N LYS A 533 0.10 -2.80 36.23
CA LYS A 533 -0.77 -3.58 35.34
C LYS A 533 -0.02 -4.68 34.60
N VAL A 534 1.19 -4.36 34.13
CA VAL A 534 2.10 -5.31 33.50
C VAL A 534 2.49 -6.40 34.50
N GLU A 535 2.80 -6.06 35.74
CA GLU A 535 3.08 -7.06 36.78
C GLU A 535 1.85 -7.92 37.10
N LYS A 536 0.65 -7.34 37.21
CA LYS A 536 -0.59 -8.13 37.40
C LYS A 536 -0.79 -9.17 36.30
N VAL A 537 -0.58 -8.79 35.04
CA VAL A 537 -0.68 -9.70 33.89
C VAL A 537 0.50 -10.68 33.86
N GLY A 538 1.71 -10.24 34.20
CA GLY A 538 2.90 -11.09 34.24
C GLY A 538 2.85 -12.15 35.33
N ASN A 539 2.29 -11.83 36.50
CA ASN A 539 2.23 -12.72 37.67
C ASN A 539 1.28 -13.91 37.48
N VAL A 540 0.32 -13.82 36.56
CA VAL A 540 -0.56 -14.94 36.21
C VAL A 540 0.02 -15.82 35.09
N LEU A 541 1.17 -15.45 34.51
CA LEU A 541 1.82 -16.21 33.45
C LEU A 541 2.91 -17.16 33.99
N PRO A 542 3.01 -18.39 33.47
CA PRO A 542 4.13 -19.28 33.76
C PRO A 542 5.50 -18.63 33.46
N ARG A 543 6.55 -19.01 34.21
CA ARG A 543 7.88 -18.34 34.17
C ARG A 543 8.44 -18.05 32.77
N LYS A 544 8.34 -19.00 31.83
CA LYS A 544 8.79 -18.81 30.44
C LYS A 544 7.96 -17.77 29.68
N LEU A 545 6.63 -17.80 29.85
CA LEU A 545 5.71 -16.83 29.24
C LEU A 545 5.82 -15.45 29.91
N LYS A 546 6.03 -15.39 31.23
CA LYS A 546 6.29 -14.14 31.97
C LYS A 546 7.51 -13.42 31.40
N SER A 547 8.64 -14.12 31.24
CA SER A 547 9.87 -13.52 30.66
C SER A 547 9.64 -12.95 29.26
N ALA A 548 8.97 -13.71 28.39
CA ALA A 548 8.65 -13.25 27.04
C ALA A 548 7.64 -12.09 27.00
N PHE A 549 6.68 -12.09 27.92
CA PHE A 549 5.73 -11.00 28.08
C PHE A 549 6.46 -9.71 28.46
N HIS A 550 7.34 -9.75 29.46
CA HIS A 550 8.15 -8.57 29.83
C HIS A 550 9.07 -8.13 28.69
N GLY A 551 9.67 -9.07 27.96
CA GLY A 551 10.48 -8.77 26.77
C GLY A 551 9.66 -8.06 25.69
N LEU A 552 8.46 -8.55 25.38
CA LEU A 552 7.54 -7.92 24.43
C LEU A 552 7.13 -6.52 24.90
N VAL A 553 6.67 -6.40 26.14
CA VAL A 553 6.26 -5.11 26.73
C VAL A 553 7.41 -4.12 26.64
N LYS A 554 8.63 -4.48 27.04
CA LYS A 554 9.81 -3.60 26.94
C LYS A 554 10.15 -3.19 25.51
N SER A 555 9.76 -3.98 24.50
CA SER A 555 9.97 -3.65 23.09
C SER A 555 8.87 -2.77 22.48
N LEU A 556 7.76 -2.53 23.19
CA LEU A 556 6.70 -1.67 22.70
C LEU A 556 7.13 -0.20 22.67
N PRO A 557 6.70 0.59 21.66
CA PRO A 557 6.87 2.04 21.65
C PRO A 557 6.27 2.69 22.91
N SER A 558 6.94 3.73 23.40
CA SER A 558 6.55 4.50 24.61
C SER A 558 5.12 5.07 24.52
N GLU A 559 4.63 5.25 23.32
CA GLU A 559 3.32 5.80 22.96
C GLU A 559 2.18 4.82 23.30
N LEU A 560 2.43 3.51 23.20
CA LEU A 560 1.42 2.49 23.53
C LEU A 560 1.15 2.37 25.04
N PHE A 561 2.05 2.92 25.84
CA PHE A 561 2.03 2.81 27.30
C PHE A 561 1.12 3.86 27.97
N GLY A 562 0.77 4.93 27.28
CA GLY A 562 -0.27 5.87 27.69
C GLY A 562 -1.47 5.82 26.74
N GLU A 563 -2.49 6.64 27.03
CA GLU A 563 -3.37 7.11 25.96
C GLU A 563 -2.73 8.37 25.40
N GLU A 564 -2.53 8.42 24.08
CA GLU A 564 -2.19 9.66 23.41
C GLU A 564 -3.01 9.73 22.13
N GLY A 565 -4.07 10.56 22.16
CA GLY A 565 -4.92 10.74 20.99
C GLY A 565 -4.10 11.16 19.75
N PRO A 566 -4.45 10.69 18.55
CA PRO A 566 -3.71 11.01 17.34
C PRO A 566 -3.92 12.46 16.94
N THR A 567 -3.09 12.97 16.05
CA THR A 567 -3.42 14.18 15.28
C THR A 567 -4.30 13.82 14.08
N GLY A 568 -5.03 14.80 13.56
CA GLY A 568 -5.88 14.62 12.39
C GLY A 568 -5.11 14.33 11.09
N PRO A 569 -5.80 13.94 10.00
CA PRO A 569 -5.19 13.51 8.74
C PRO A 569 -4.19 14.50 8.15
N LYS A 570 -4.47 15.81 8.23
CA LYS A 570 -3.64 16.87 7.63
C LYS A 570 -2.24 17.01 8.24
N VAL A 571 -2.01 16.44 9.42
CA VAL A 571 -0.69 16.43 10.10
C VAL A 571 0.16 15.23 9.69
N LYS A 572 -0.43 14.23 9.01
CA LYS A 572 0.28 13.02 8.59
C LYS A 572 1.20 13.35 7.41
N THR A 573 2.39 12.77 7.40
CA THR A 573 3.41 13.05 6.36
C THR A 573 2.93 12.66 4.96
N ASN A 574 2.10 11.62 4.86
CA ASN A 574 1.48 11.17 3.61
C ASN A 574 0.36 12.09 3.10
N TRP A 575 -0.04 13.13 3.84
CA TRP A 575 -1.02 14.11 3.35
C TRP A 575 -0.50 14.75 2.07
N SER A 576 0.68 15.39 2.11
CA SER A 576 1.33 15.95 0.91
C SER A 576 2.42 15.04 0.32
N GLY A 577 2.81 13.99 1.06
CA GLY A 577 3.80 13.01 0.66
C GLY A 577 3.22 11.77 -0.03
N ASP A 578 4.11 10.83 -0.34
CA ASP A 578 3.75 9.46 -0.74
C ASP A 578 3.47 8.59 0.49
N GLU A 579 2.77 7.47 0.29
CA GLU A 579 2.53 6.50 1.36
C GLU A 579 3.83 5.80 1.78
N ALA A 580 4.03 5.65 3.10
CA ALA A 580 5.19 4.99 3.66
C ALA A 580 4.91 3.48 3.84
N SER A 581 5.73 2.63 3.20
CA SER A 581 5.66 1.17 3.41
C SER A 581 6.49 0.76 4.63
N CYS A 582 6.04 -0.29 5.33
CA CYS A 582 6.74 -0.88 6.49
C CYS A 582 8.04 -1.60 6.12
#